data_AF-A0A2I2L2H1-F1
#
_entry.id   AF-A0A2I2L2H1-F1
#
_cell.length_a   1.000
_cell.length_b   1.000
_cell.length_c   1.000
_cell.angle_alpha   90.00
_cell.angle_beta   90.00
_cell.angle_gamma   90.00
#
_symmetry.space_group_name_H-M   'P 1'
#
loop_
_entity.id
_entity.type
_entity.pdbx_description
1 polymer ?
#
loop_
_entity_poly.entity_id
_entity_poly.type
_entity_poly.pdbx_seq_one_letter_code
_entity_poly.pdbx_strand_id
1 'polypeptide(L)'
;MPLTLSPVRPAADEQAGRDAPVACTLHGDEQAECAGQWRELLGQAVSREEIADGLRLTFPSGPGLAGRLAALAAAEQDCCAFFAFGFELAANALVLTVRAPQSAAVLLADLFAATA
;
A
#
# COMPACT_ATOMS: atom_id res chain seq x y z
N MET A 1 -17.33 -13.19 -34.02
CA MET A 1 -15.94 -12.76 -34.26
C MET A 1 -15.10 -13.15 -33.06
N PRO A 2 -14.03 -13.93 -33.20
CA PRO A 2 -13.17 -14.25 -32.06
C PRO A 2 -12.26 -13.06 -31.76
N LEU A 3 -12.25 -12.60 -30.51
CA LEU A 3 -11.30 -11.62 -30.02
C LEU A 3 -10.00 -12.36 -29.68
N THR A 4 -8.91 -11.99 -30.35
CA THR A 4 -7.56 -12.48 -30.05
C THR A 4 -6.94 -11.54 -29.01
N LEU A 5 -6.70 -12.05 -27.81
CA LEU A 5 -5.96 -11.32 -26.78
C LEU A 5 -4.45 -11.47 -27.04
N SER A 6 -3.77 -10.34 -27.28
CA SER A 6 -2.31 -10.29 -27.31
C SER A 6 -1.74 -10.55 -25.91
N PRO A 7 -0.63 -11.29 -25.79
CA PRO A 7 0.01 -11.52 -24.50
C PRO A 7 0.56 -10.20 -23.95
N VAL A 8 0.23 -9.89 -22.70
CA VAL A 8 0.86 -8.80 -21.95
C VAL A 8 2.36 -9.11 -21.85
N ARG A 9 3.20 -8.13 -22.21
CA ARG A 9 4.66 -8.23 -22.10
C ARG A 9 4.99 -8.37 -20.61
N PRO A 10 5.80 -9.35 -20.17
CA PRO A 10 6.11 -9.49 -18.76
C PRO A 10 6.84 -8.24 -18.27
N ALA A 11 6.38 -7.75 -17.13
CA ALA A 11 7.01 -6.74 -16.29
C ALA A 11 8.47 -7.10 -15.99
N ALA A 12 9.40 -6.64 -16.81
CA ALA A 12 10.84 -6.81 -16.57
C ALA A 12 11.52 -5.48 -16.19
N ASP A 13 10.75 -4.41 -15.95
CA ASP A 13 11.27 -3.09 -15.58
C ASP A 13 10.84 -2.65 -14.16
N GLU A 14 10.20 -3.53 -13.38
CA GLU A 14 9.71 -3.20 -12.02
C GLU A 14 10.79 -3.37 -10.93
N GLN A 15 11.93 -3.99 -11.25
CA GLN A 15 13.01 -4.21 -10.27
C GLN A 15 13.93 -3.00 -10.10
N ALA A 16 13.98 -2.06 -11.05
CA ALA A 16 14.91 -0.93 -11.02
C ALA A 16 14.53 0.17 -10.01
N GLY A 17 13.29 0.18 -9.50
CA GLY A 17 12.81 1.14 -8.50
C GLY A 17 13.16 0.83 -7.04
N ARG A 18 13.77 -0.33 -6.74
CA ARG A 18 13.98 -0.78 -5.34
C ARG A 18 15.17 -0.15 -4.62
N ASP A 19 15.99 0.65 -5.32
CA ASP A 19 17.26 1.21 -4.80
C ASP A 19 17.34 2.74 -4.91
N ALA A 20 16.23 3.41 -5.27
CA ALA A 20 16.17 4.87 -5.28
C ALA A 20 16.28 5.39 -3.83
N PRO A 21 17.04 6.47 -3.58
CA PRO A 21 17.13 7.06 -2.25
C PRO A 21 15.73 7.42 -1.76
N VAL A 22 15.41 6.94 -0.56
CA VAL A 22 14.13 7.17 0.11
C VAL A 22 14.09 8.63 0.56
N ALA A 23 13.81 9.52 -0.37
CA ALA A 23 13.56 10.93 -0.12
C ALA A 23 12.07 11.17 -0.38
N CYS A 24 11.22 10.90 0.61
CA CYS A 24 9.84 11.34 0.57
C CYS A 24 9.85 12.88 0.46
N THR A 25 9.34 13.41 -0.65
CA THR A 25 9.46 14.83 -1.02
C THR A 25 8.43 15.74 -0.32
N LEU A 26 7.61 15.20 0.59
CA LEU A 26 6.56 15.94 1.28
C LEU A 26 7.09 16.80 2.45
N HIS A 27 6.56 18.02 2.60
CA HIS A 27 6.80 18.84 3.79
C HIS A 27 6.14 18.20 5.03
N GLY A 28 6.71 18.41 6.22
CA GLY A 28 6.34 17.67 7.43
C GLY A 28 4.85 17.70 7.83
N ASP A 29 4.13 18.78 7.51
CA ASP A 29 2.69 18.89 7.79
C ASP A 29 1.86 17.95 6.90
N GLU A 30 2.23 17.81 5.62
CA GLU A 30 1.56 16.92 4.67
C GLU A 30 1.81 15.44 5.04
N GLN A 31 3.00 15.13 5.56
CA GLN A 31 3.32 13.78 6.05
C GLN A 31 2.48 13.41 7.29
N ALA A 32 2.28 14.36 8.21
CA ALA A 32 1.48 14.14 9.42
C ALA A 32 -0.01 13.90 9.08
N GLU A 33 -0.54 14.60 8.09
CA GLU A 33 -1.90 14.39 7.59
C GLU A 33 -2.04 13.02 6.91
N CYS A 34 -1.09 12.63 6.06
CA CYS A 34 -1.10 11.31 5.42
C CYS A 34 -1.05 10.18 6.46
N ALA A 35 -0.15 10.29 7.44
CA ALA A 35 -0.06 9.34 8.55
C ALA A 35 -1.37 9.29 9.38
N GLY A 36 -2.04 10.42 9.56
CA GLY A 36 -3.36 10.49 10.19
C GLY A 36 -4.42 9.69 9.44
N GLN A 37 -4.49 9.87 8.13
CA GLN A 37 -5.44 9.16 7.26
C GLN A 37 -5.15 7.66 7.22
N TRP A 38 -3.88 7.26 7.16
CA TRP A 38 -3.48 5.86 7.27
C TRP A 38 -3.93 5.29 8.60
N ARG A 39 -3.62 5.91 9.74
CA ARG A 39 -4.05 5.41 11.06
C ARG A 39 -5.56 5.24 11.18
N GLU A 40 -6.35 6.19 10.66
CA GLU A 40 -7.82 6.10 10.67
C GLU A 40 -8.31 4.88 9.87
N LEU A 41 -7.80 4.68 8.66
CA LEU A 41 -8.21 3.57 7.81
C LEU A 41 -7.70 2.24 8.34
N LEU A 42 -6.44 2.18 8.80
CA LEU A 42 -5.82 0.98 9.37
C LEU A 42 -6.49 0.54 10.67
N GLY A 43 -7.04 1.48 11.46
CA GLY A 43 -7.84 1.17 12.65
C GLY A 43 -9.13 0.39 12.36
N GLN A 44 -9.59 0.34 11.10
CA GLN A 44 -10.74 -0.45 10.67
C GLN A 44 -10.37 -1.90 10.31
N ALA A 45 -9.09 -2.26 10.34
CA ALA A 45 -8.64 -3.62 10.06
C ALA A 45 -9.09 -4.58 11.18
N VAL A 46 -9.63 -5.74 10.79
CA VAL A 46 -9.98 -6.83 11.71
C VAL A 46 -8.81 -7.77 11.98
N SER A 47 -7.80 -7.75 11.12
CA SER A 47 -6.58 -8.52 11.28
C SER A 47 -5.39 -7.79 10.67
N ARG A 48 -4.25 -7.93 11.31
CA ARG A 48 -2.95 -7.40 10.91
C ARG A 48 -1.92 -8.52 11.06
N GLU A 49 -1.16 -8.75 10.01
CA GLU A 49 -0.11 -9.76 9.94
C GLU A 49 1.16 -9.13 9.35
N GLU A 50 2.27 -9.19 10.09
CA GLU A 50 3.58 -8.86 9.54
C GLU A 50 4.04 -9.99 8.62
N ILE A 51 4.46 -9.64 7.41
CA ILE A 51 5.01 -10.59 6.44
C ILE A 51 6.48 -10.24 6.16
N ALA A 52 7.22 -11.16 5.54
CA ALA A 52 8.68 -11.05 5.39
C ALA A 52 9.17 -9.71 4.79
N ASP A 53 8.36 -9.09 3.94
CA ASP A 53 8.68 -7.88 3.18
C ASP A 53 7.59 -6.80 3.31
N GLY A 54 6.80 -6.83 4.39
CA GLY A 54 5.81 -5.80 4.64
C GLY A 54 4.69 -6.19 5.60
N LEU A 55 3.48 -5.76 5.26
CA LEU A 55 2.31 -5.88 6.12
C LEU A 55 1.10 -6.36 5.32
N ARG A 56 0.32 -7.28 5.89
CA ARG A 56 -0.97 -7.70 5.39
C ARG A 56 -2.06 -7.30 6.37
N LEU A 57 -3.09 -6.64 5.86
CA LEU A 57 -4.22 -6.13 6.62
C LEU A 57 -5.51 -6.68 6.02
N THR A 58 -6.39 -7.18 6.87
CA THR A 58 -7.72 -7.64 6.45
C THR A 58 -8.76 -6.70 7.02
N PHE A 59 -9.67 -6.25 6.17
CA PHE A 59 -10.77 -5.36 6.49
C PHE A 59 -12.11 -6.05 6.25
N PRO A 60 -13.17 -5.69 6.99
CA PRO A 60 -14.51 -6.15 6.67
C PRO A 60 -14.94 -5.58 5.31
N SER A 61 -15.75 -6.34 4.56
CA SER A 61 -16.37 -5.81 3.35
C SER A 61 -17.30 -4.65 3.72
N GLY A 62 -17.02 -3.46 3.20
CA GLY A 62 -17.82 -2.26 3.42
C GLY A 62 -17.84 -1.35 2.20
N PRO A 63 -18.95 -0.65 1.94
CA PRO A 63 -19.04 0.26 0.80
C PRO A 63 -17.99 1.36 0.92
N GLY A 64 -17.28 1.63 -0.17
CA GLY A 64 -16.32 2.75 -0.28
C GLY A 64 -14.97 2.55 0.41
N LEU A 65 -14.75 1.49 1.19
CA LEU A 65 -13.46 1.27 1.87
C LEU A 65 -12.31 1.03 0.89
N ALA A 66 -12.53 0.17 -0.12
CA ALA A 66 -11.52 -0.11 -1.15
C ALA A 66 -11.12 1.16 -1.91
N GLY A 67 -12.08 2.04 -2.24
CA GLY A 67 -11.80 3.30 -2.93
C GLY A 67 -10.98 4.27 -2.09
N ARG A 68 -11.29 4.40 -0.79
CA ARG A 68 -10.52 5.24 0.13
C ARG A 68 -9.08 4.73 0.30
N LEU A 69 -8.90 3.42 0.51
CA LEU A 69 -7.56 2.83 0.64
C LEU A 69 -6.77 2.96 -0.67
N ALA A 70 -7.40 2.76 -1.83
CA ALA A 70 -6.74 2.92 -3.12
C ALA A 70 -6.33 4.37 -3.40
N ALA A 71 -7.16 5.35 -3.04
CA ALA A 71 -6.82 6.76 -3.18
C ALA A 71 -5.61 7.15 -2.31
N LEU A 72 -5.58 6.68 -1.05
CA LEU A 72 -4.46 6.94 -0.15
C LEU A 72 -3.18 6.24 -0.61
N ALA A 73 -3.29 4.99 -1.08
CA ALA A 73 -2.16 4.27 -1.68
C ALA A 73 -1.60 4.98 -2.93
N ALA A 74 -2.47 5.56 -3.78
CA ALA A 74 -2.02 6.33 -4.94
C ALA A 74 -1.26 7.60 -4.53
N ALA A 75 -1.77 8.34 -3.53
CA ALA A 75 -1.07 9.51 -2.99
C ALA A 75 0.29 9.13 -2.37
N GLU A 76 0.36 8.00 -1.67
CA GLU A 76 1.61 7.49 -1.10
C GLU A 76 2.60 7.07 -2.19
N GLN A 77 2.14 6.51 -3.30
CA GLN A 77 3.00 6.17 -4.44
C GLN A 77 3.60 7.41 -5.11
N ASP A 78 2.84 8.52 -5.19
CA ASP A 78 3.35 9.78 -5.73
C ASP A 78 4.45 10.38 -4.84
N CYS A 79 4.38 10.19 -3.52
CA CYS A 79 5.36 10.69 -2.55
C CYS A 79 6.56 9.74 -2.34
N CYS A 80 6.29 8.44 -2.27
CA CYS A 80 7.20 7.40 -1.80
C CYS A 80 7.03 6.15 -2.70
N ALA A 81 7.45 6.27 -3.97
CA ALA A 81 7.27 5.28 -5.04
C ALA A 81 7.89 3.88 -4.81
N PHE A 82 8.60 3.68 -3.70
CA PHE A 82 9.17 2.38 -3.32
C PHE A 82 8.16 1.47 -2.61
N PHE A 83 7.03 2.00 -2.13
CA PHE A 83 5.96 1.18 -1.59
C PHE A 83 5.28 0.39 -2.70
N ALA A 84 4.82 -0.82 -2.39
CA ALA A 84 3.97 -1.59 -3.29
C ALA A 84 2.67 -1.97 -2.57
N PHE A 85 1.55 -1.62 -3.17
CA PHE A 85 0.21 -1.86 -2.64
C PHE A 85 -0.52 -2.91 -3.47
N GLY A 86 -0.91 -4.01 -2.83
CA GLY A 86 -1.74 -5.05 -3.41
C GLY A 86 -3.13 -5.05 -2.75
N PHE A 87 -4.18 -5.10 -3.57
CA PHE A 87 -5.57 -5.19 -3.11
C PHE A 87 -6.20 -6.48 -3.58
N GLU A 88 -6.76 -7.26 -2.64
CA GLU A 88 -7.50 -8.48 -2.95
C GLU A 88 -8.92 -8.35 -2.39
N LEU A 89 -9.91 -8.46 -3.27
CA LEU A 89 -11.32 -8.48 -2.91
C LEU A 89 -11.75 -9.94 -2.71
N ALA A 90 -12.16 -10.28 -1.49
CA ALA A 90 -12.74 -11.56 -1.14
C ALA A 90 -14.26 -11.44 -0.91
N ALA A 91 -14.95 -12.57 -0.72
CA ALA A 91 -16.41 -12.61 -0.58
C ALA A 91 -16.97 -11.70 0.53
N ASN A 92 -16.23 -11.53 1.63
CA ASN A 92 -16.64 -10.75 2.80
C ASN A 92 -15.51 -9.90 3.40
N ALA A 93 -14.42 -9.73 2.65
CA ALA A 93 -13.23 -9.04 3.13
C ALA A 93 -12.52 -8.30 2.02
N LEU A 94 -11.79 -7.26 2.40
CA LEU A 94 -10.79 -6.62 1.58
C LEU A 94 -9.43 -6.86 2.23
N VAL A 95 -8.47 -7.39 1.48
CA VAL A 95 -7.11 -7.57 1.94
C VAL A 95 -6.23 -6.51 1.27
N LEU A 96 -5.52 -5.74 2.09
CA LEU A 96 -4.44 -4.86 1.64
C LEU A 96 -3.12 -5.51 2.01
N THR A 97 -2.22 -5.61 1.04
CA THR A 97 -0.82 -5.95 1.27
C THR A 97 0.03 -4.74 0.94
N VAL A 98 0.82 -4.27 1.90
CA VAL A 98 1.79 -3.19 1.71
C VAL A 98 3.19 -3.81 1.79
N ARG A 99 4.05 -3.55 0.79
CA ARG A 99 5.43 -4.03 0.77
C ARG A 99 6.38 -2.86 0.59
N ALA A 100 7.58 -3.00 1.14
CA ALA A 100 8.65 -2.02 0.99
C ALA A 100 10.01 -2.73 0.94
N PRO A 101 11.03 -2.14 0.28
CA PRO A 101 12.39 -2.66 0.40
C PRO A 101 12.87 -2.55 1.85
N GLN A 102 13.82 -3.40 2.22
CA GLN A 102 14.34 -3.44 3.60
C GLN A 102 14.93 -2.10 4.07
N SER A 103 15.48 -1.30 3.13
CA SER A 103 15.97 0.06 3.38
C SER A 103 14.89 1.02 3.88
N ALA A 104 13.61 0.74 3.61
CA ALA A 104 12.46 1.53 4.01
C ALA A 104 11.61 0.89 5.13
N ALA A 105 12.11 -0.18 5.78
CA ALA A 105 11.37 -0.89 6.82
C ALA A 105 10.97 0.01 8.01
N VAL A 106 11.81 0.99 8.37
CA VAL A 106 11.51 1.96 9.44
C VAL A 106 10.34 2.86 9.07
N LEU A 107 10.26 3.31 7.81
CA LEU A 107 9.15 4.14 7.33
C LEU A 107 7.86 3.33 7.19
N LEU A 108 7.95 2.08 6.75
CA LEU A 108 6.80 1.17 6.76
C LEU A 108 6.27 0.99 8.18
N ALA A 109 7.16 0.81 9.16
CA ALA A 109 6.75 0.71 10.56
C ALA A 109 6.12 2.01 11.08
N ASP A 110 6.68 3.17 10.75
CA ASP A 110 6.18 4.47 11.23
C ASP A 110 4.81 4.85 10.64
N LEU A 111 4.68 4.81 9.31
CA LEU A 111 3.45 5.18 8.59
C LEU A 111 2.30 4.19 8.85
N PHE A 112 2.62 2.90 8.90
CA PHE A 112 1.62 1.85 9.01
C PHE A 112 1.54 1.27 10.42
N ALA A 113 2.23 1.79 11.44
CA ALA A 113 1.99 1.38 12.82
C ALA A 113 0.54 1.68 13.23
N ALA A 114 -0.20 0.64 13.58
CA ALA A 114 -1.37 0.84 14.41
C ALA A 114 -0.85 1.08 15.83
N THR A 115 -1.22 2.21 16.44
CA THR A 115 -1.09 2.35 17.90
C THR A 115 -1.80 1.16 18.55
N ALA A 116 -1.03 0.36 19.28
CA ALA A 116 -1.52 -0.76 20.08
C ALA A 116 -2.52 -0.30 21.15
#